data_AF-A0A2N2W0Y2-F1
#
_entry.id   AF-A0A2N2W0Y2-F1
#
_cell.length_a   1.000
_cell.length_b   1.000
_cell.length_c   1.000
_cell.angle_alpha   90.00
_cell.angle_beta   90.00
_cell.angle_gamma   90.00
#
_symmetry.space_group_name_H-M   'P 1'
#
loop_
_entity.id
_entity.type
_entity.pdbx_description
1 polymer ?
#
loop_
_entity_poly.entity_id
_entity_poly.type
_entity_poly.pdbx_seq_one_letter_code
_entity_poly.pdbx_strand_id
1 'polypeptide(L)'
;GLVPRGLFTTQKQKTMKKNIRFLAVTLMLLLAITTVNSYSQPAPANQSNGGDVGGAPIGGGTAPVGSGILLLLTLAAGYGIKKVYDIKEENGD
;
A
#
# COMPACT_ATOMS: atom_id res chain seq x y z
N GLY A 1 -1.84 23.18 45.95
CA GLY A 1 -1.43 23.35 44.54
C GLY A 1 -2.48 22.72 43.65
N LEU A 2 -3.27 23.53 42.95
CA LEU A 2 -4.28 23.04 41.99
C LEU A 2 -3.55 22.55 40.74
N VAL A 3 -3.45 21.23 40.58
CA VAL A 3 -3.02 20.64 39.32
C VAL A 3 -4.06 21.00 38.26
N PRO A 4 -3.67 21.62 37.12
CA PRO A 4 -4.62 22.05 36.11
C PRO A 4 -5.30 20.83 35.47
N ARG A 5 -6.61 20.69 35.69
CA ARG A 5 -7.49 19.62 35.19
C ARG A 5 -7.52 19.48 33.65
N GLY A 6 -6.89 20.39 32.90
CA GLY A 6 -6.82 20.39 31.45
C GLY A 6 -5.68 19.58 30.83
N LEU A 7 -4.67 19.14 31.59
CA LEU A 7 -3.51 18.46 31.00
C LEU A 7 -3.81 16.99 30.63
N PHE A 8 -4.69 16.33 31.41
CA PHE A 8 -5.04 14.93 31.22
C PHE A 8 -5.99 14.69 30.04
N THR A 9 -6.82 15.68 29.68
CA THR A 9 -7.79 15.55 28.58
C THR A 9 -7.12 15.66 27.21
N THR A 10 -6.10 16.51 27.07
CA THR A 10 -5.36 16.70 25.81
C THR A 10 -4.48 15.50 25.47
N GLN A 11 -3.83 14.87 26.45
CA GLN A 11 -3.04 13.65 26.22
C GLN A 11 -3.92 12.47 25.79
N LYS A 12 -5.06 12.26 26.46
CA LYS A 12 -6.04 11.21 26.13
C LYS A 12 -6.63 11.38 24.73
N GLN A 13 -6.88 12.63 24.30
CA GLN A 13 -7.32 12.95 22.93
C GLN A 13 -6.22 12.68 21.89
N LYS A 14 -4.96 13.02 22.17
CA LYS A 14 -3.83 12.79 21.26
C LYS A 14 -3.58 11.29 21.03
N THR A 15 -3.69 10.46 22.07
CA THR A 15 -3.61 9.00 21.94
C THR A 15 -4.81 8.42 21.20
N MET A 16 -6.05 8.86 21.45
CA MET A 16 -7.21 8.38 20.69
C MET A 16 -7.15 8.74 19.20
N LYS A 17 -6.70 9.95 18.86
CA LYS A 17 -6.49 10.38 17.45
C LYS A 17 -5.36 9.60 16.77
N LYS A 18 -4.29 9.25 17.50
CA LYS A 18 -3.20 8.41 16.99
C LYS A 18 -3.68 7.00 16.64
N ASN A 19 -4.52 6.43 17.50
CA ASN A 19 -5.07 5.08 17.30
C ASN A 19 -6.06 5.05 16.13
N ILE A 20 -6.86 6.12 15.94
CA ILE A 20 -7.75 6.26 14.77
C ILE A 20 -6.97 6.37 13.46
N ARG A 21 -5.90 7.17 13.43
CA ARG A 21 -5.03 7.26 12.24
C ARG A 21 -4.35 5.93 11.93
N PHE A 22 -3.87 5.23 12.95
CA PHE A 22 -3.27 3.91 12.80
C PHE A 22 -4.28 2.88 12.26
N LEU A 23 -5.52 2.90 12.77
CA LEU A 23 -6.59 2.04 12.29
C LEU A 23 -6.95 2.33 10.82
N ALA A 24 -7.03 3.62 10.44
CA ALA A 24 -7.33 4.02 9.07
C ALA A 24 -6.27 3.54 8.06
N VAL A 25 -4.98 3.68 8.39
CA VAL A 25 -3.88 3.20 7.53
C VAL A 25 -3.91 1.68 7.39
N THR A 26 -4.12 0.97 8.50
CA THR A 26 -4.19 -0.50 8.51
C THR A 26 -5.35 -1.00 7.66
N LEU A 27 -6.52 -0.35 7.76
CA LEU A 27 -7.70 -0.68 6.97
C LEU A 27 -7.45 -0.44 5.47
N MET A 28 -6.85 0.69 5.11
CA MET A 28 -6.53 1.00 3.71
C MET A 28 -5.56 -0.01 3.09
N LEU A 29 -4.57 -0.47 3.86
CA LEU A 29 -3.63 -1.50 3.44
C LEU A 29 -4.31 -2.87 3.24
N LEU A 30 -5.22 -3.25 4.15
CA LEU A 30 -6.01 -4.48 4.02
C LEU A 30 -6.88 -4.45 2.75
N LEU A 31 -7.57 -3.34 2.48
CA LEU A 31 -8.36 -3.16 1.26
C LEU A 31 -7.50 -3.27 -0.01
N ALA A 32 -6.29 -2.69 -0.01
CA ALA A 32 -5.37 -2.80 -1.15
C ALA A 32 -4.90 -4.24 -1.42
N ILE A 33 -4.80 -5.09 -0.40
CA ILE A 33 -4.42 -6.51 -0.56
C ILE A 33 -5.58 -7.33 -1.13
N THR A 34 -6.84 -6.97 -0.86
CA THR A 34 -7.98 -7.74 -1.38
C THR A 34 -8.15 -7.65 -2.90
N THR A 35 -7.64 -6.61 -3.55
CA THR A 35 -7.81 -6.40 -5.01
C THR A 35 -6.79 -7.15 -5.86
N VAL A 36 -5.70 -7.69 -5.29
CA VAL A 36 -4.66 -8.39 -6.09
C VAL A 36 -5.11 -9.74 -6.66
N ASN A 37 -6.25 -10.28 -6.21
CA ASN A 37 -6.79 -11.55 -6.73
C ASN A 37 -7.92 -11.37 -7.75
N SER A 38 -8.30 -10.12 -8.09
CA SER A 38 -9.42 -9.83 -9.00
C SER A 38 -9.03 -9.78 -10.49
N TYR A 39 -7.95 -10.45 -10.89
CA TYR A 39 -7.62 -10.63 -12.32
C TYR A 39 -8.67 -11.54 -12.96
N SER A 40 -9.67 -10.95 -13.65
CA SER A 40 -10.73 -11.68 -14.35
C SER A 40 -10.31 -12.18 -15.73
N GLN A 41 -9.01 -12.23 -16.03
CA GLN A 41 -8.56 -12.74 -17.31
C GLN A 41 -8.86 -14.26 -17.31
N PRO A 42 -9.68 -14.75 -18.26
CA PRO A 42 -9.84 -16.18 -18.41
C PRO A 42 -8.45 -16.80 -18.61
N ALA A 43 -8.26 -18.04 -18.14
CA ALA A 43 -7.01 -18.77 -18.36
C ALA A 43 -6.61 -18.60 -19.84
N PRO A 44 -5.33 -18.37 -20.18
CA PRO A 44 -4.93 -18.06 -21.56
C PRO A 44 -5.42 -19.04 -22.64
N ALA A 45 -5.87 -20.23 -22.23
CA ALA A 45 -6.46 -21.27 -23.07
C ALA A 45 -8.00 -21.20 -23.25
N ASN A 46 -8.72 -20.32 -22.54
CA ASN A 46 -10.18 -20.25 -22.56
C ASN A 46 -10.68 -18.86 -23.02
N GLN A 47 -11.72 -18.84 -23.85
CA GLN A 47 -12.48 -17.63 -24.16
C GLN A 47 -13.32 -17.19 -22.94
N SER A 48 -13.81 -15.94 -22.93
CA SER A 48 -14.72 -15.45 -21.86
C SER A 48 -16.04 -16.24 -21.77
N ASN A 49 -16.38 -17.03 -22.77
CA ASN A 49 -17.51 -17.98 -22.82
C ASN A 49 -17.14 -19.40 -22.29
N GLY A 50 -15.91 -19.61 -21.84
CA GLY A 50 -15.43 -20.91 -21.35
C GLY A 50 -15.03 -21.92 -22.44
N GLY A 51 -15.26 -21.62 -23.72
CA GLY A 51 -14.79 -22.45 -24.85
C GLY A 51 -13.27 -22.39 -25.05
N ASP A 52 -12.70 -23.45 -25.64
CA ASP A 52 -11.27 -23.53 -25.97
C ASP A 52 -10.86 -22.43 -26.98
N VAL A 53 -9.71 -21.80 -26.75
CA VAL A 53 -9.13 -20.92 -27.77
C VAL A 53 -8.51 -21.76 -28.88
N GLY A 54 -8.96 -21.56 -30.12
CA GLY A 54 -8.33 -22.16 -31.28
C GLY A 54 -6.95 -21.52 -31.54
N GLY A 55 -5.88 -22.30 -31.40
CA GLY A 55 -4.50 -21.88 -31.63
C GLY A 55 -3.66 -21.83 -30.35
N ALA A 56 -2.33 -21.77 -30.50
CA ALA A 56 -1.44 -21.60 -29.35
C ALA A 56 -1.80 -20.28 -28.63
N PRO A 57 -1.85 -20.25 -27.28
CA PRO A 57 -2.18 -19.05 -26.54
C PRO A 57 -1.26 -17.89 -26.99
N ILE A 58 -1.87 -16.77 -27.40
CA ILE A 58 -1.12 -15.55 -27.73
C ILE A 58 -0.55 -15.02 -26.41
N GLY A 59 0.68 -15.41 -26.11
CA GLY A 59 1.42 -14.97 -24.93
C GLY A 59 0.89 -15.58 -23.63
N GLY A 60 1.37 -16.77 -23.29
CA GLY A 60 1.28 -17.36 -21.95
C GLY A 60 2.13 -16.63 -20.89
N GLY A 61 2.25 -15.31 -20.99
CA GLY A 61 2.93 -14.50 -19.99
C GLY A 61 1.90 -14.00 -19.01
N THR A 62 1.94 -14.50 -17.77
CA THR A 62 1.36 -13.75 -16.65
C THR A 62 1.89 -12.32 -16.74
N ALA A 63 1.01 -11.33 -16.86
CA ALA A 63 1.40 -9.93 -16.67
C ALA A 63 2.25 -9.88 -15.39
N PRO A 64 3.44 -9.28 -15.40
CA PRO A 64 4.40 -9.53 -14.35
C PRO A 64 4.03 -8.72 -13.09
N VAL A 65 3.01 -9.19 -12.37
CA VAL A 65 2.53 -8.64 -11.10
C VAL A 65 3.67 -8.66 -10.07
N GLY A 66 4.52 -9.71 -10.11
CA GLY A 66 5.69 -9.81 -9.26
C GLY A 66 6.80 -8.79 -9.56
N SER A 67 7.05 -8.45 -10.83
CA SER A 67 8.07 -7.44 -11.16
C SER A 67 7.59 -6.02 -10.90
N GLY A 68 6.29 -5.76 -11.02
CA GLY A 68 5.68 -4.48 -10.69
C GLY A 68 5.85 -4.11 -9.20
N ILE A 69 5.64 -5.07 -8.29
CA ILE A 69 5.86 -4.86 -6.84
C ILE A 69 7.34 -4.56 -6.55
N LEU A 70 8.26 -5.29 -7.18
CA LEU A 70 9.69 -5.05 -7.03
C LEU A 70 10.06 -3.62 -7.47
N LEU A 71 9.54 -3.17 -8.62
CA LEU A 71 9.76 -1.81 -9.13
C LEU A 71 9.22 -0.75 -8.17
N LEU A 72 7.98 -0.92 -7.70
CA LEU A 72 7.35 0.00 -6.75
C LEU A 72 8.12 0.07 -5.42
N LEU A 73 8.59 -1.07 -4.90
CA LEU A 73 9.37 -1.12 -3.67
C LEU A 73 10.72 -0.41 -3.84
N THR A 74 11.39 -0.62 -4.98
CA THR A 74 12.66 0.03 -5.31
C THR A 74 12.50 1.55 -5.38
N LEU A 75 11.43 2.02 -6.02
CA LEU A 75 11.12 3.46 -6.13
C LEU A 75 10.75 4.06 -4.76
N ALA A 76 9.95 3.35 -3.97
CA ALA A 76 9.58 3.77 -2.62
C ALA A 76 10.80 3.87 -1.70
N ALA A 77 11.72 2.91 -1.76
CA ALA A 77 12.96 2.93 -1.01
C ALA A 77 13.86 4.10 -1.44
N GLY A 78 14.05 4.30 -2.75
CA GLY A 78 14.81 5.42 -3.28
C GLY A 78 14.25 6.78 -2.85
N TYR A 79 12.93 6.98 -2.97
CA TYR A 79 12.27 8.21 -2.53
C TYR A 79 12.35 8.39 -1.01
N GLY A 80 12.14 7.32 -0.24
CA GLY A 80 12.20 7.35 1.23
C GLY A 80 13.57 7.77 1.74
N ILE A 81 14.64 7.24 1.16
CA ILE A 81 16.02 7.62 1.48
C ILE A 81 16.23 9.11 1.18
N LYS A 82 15.89 9.57 -0.03
CA LYS A 82 16.05 10.98 -0.42
C LYS A 82 15.32 11.94 0.54
N LYS A 83 14.05 11.64 0.85
CA LYS A 83 13.22 12.44 1.76
C LYS A 83 13.87 12.58 3.15
N VAL A 84 14.44 11.51 3.69
CA VAL A 84 15.09 11.51 5.01
C VAL A 84 16.40 12.30 4.98
N TYR A 85 17.15 12.25 3.88
CA TYR A 85 18.35 13.08 3.68
C TYR A 85 18.00 14.56 3.58
N ASP A 86 17.02 14.95 2.76
CA ASP A 86 16.59 16.35 2.60
C ASP A 86 16.18 16.97 3.96
N ILE A 87 15.45 16.21 4.80
CA ILE A 87 15.05 16.65 6.15
C ILE A 87 16.26 16.80 7.08
N LYS A 88 17.26 15.91 6.97
CA LYS A 88 18.47 15.99 7.79
C LYS A 88 19.34 17.19 7.43
N GLU A 89 19.39 17.53 6.15
CA GLU A 89 20.13 18.69 5.65
C GLU A 89 19.43 20.00 6.04
N GLU A 90 18.09 20.05 5.99
CA GLU A 90 17.30 21.21 6.42
C GLU A 90 17.39 21.50 7.93
N ASN A 91 17.60 20.48 8.77
CA ASN A 91 17.77 20.65 10.23
C ASN A 91 19.25 20.66 10.66
N GLY A 92 20.17 20.63 9.69
CA GLY A 92 21.62 20.53 9.89
C GLY A 92 22.35 21.87 9.97
N ASP A 93 21.64 22.99 9.77
CA ASP A 93 22.09 24.37 10.03
C ASP A 93 21.07 25.14 10.89
#